data_AF-A0A928EBK7-F1
#
_entry.id   AF-A0A928EBK7-F1
#
_cell.length_a   1.000
_cell.length_b   1.000
_cell.length_c   1.000
_cell.angle_alpha   90.00
_cell.angle_beta   90.00
_cell.angle_gamma   90.00
#
_symmetry.space_group_name_H-M   'P 1'
#
loop_
_entity.id
_entity.type
_entity.pdbx_description
1 polymer ?
#
loop_
_entity_poly.entity_id
_entity_poly.type
_entity_poly.pdbx_seq_one_letter_code
_entity_poly.pdbx_strand_id
1 'polypeptide(L)'
;MDFANMDFANFIVAFLSLAVAVVVFVITSAQTKRATEEQTKQENIRATLTDFAALRREHENFERLMQAHPERRTELIKPYIADLERFAVGCNRGAYDLEVVNSMSGGMLVRQYRRSFRDYVTERRRATKLNSAVPRQNLYIEYETMMKELCAMRGVAWEPIEMISEEQWTLERMLDMPISSSDSVFSLFRTLPGAIEAHGEGKQGYLYVPGTRKDRCVLVAHADTVFDVAYDHEPIEQTAVFEDGVYHGTNPACSIGADDRAGCAMLWLLRNSGHSLLLLDGEEHGQVGSHFLKKSDPELFEEINAHTFMVQLDRQNSSDYKTYQLPVPRAFV
;
A
#
# COMPACT_ATOMS: atom_id res chain seq x y z
N MET A 1 57.65 64.32 -12.10
CA MET A 1 56.80 63.50 -12.98
C MET A 1 56.82 62.08 -12.41
N ASP A 2 56.35 61.91 -11.15
CA ASP A 2 56.60 60.68 -10.37
C ASP A 2 55.39 60.17 -9.56
N PHE A 3 54.23 60.84 -9.63
CA PHE A 3 53.04 60.38 -8.93
C PHE A 3 52.35 59.16 -9.59
N ALA A 4 52.50 58.98 -10.91
CA ALA A 4 51.85 57.88 -11.64
C ALA A 4 52.50 56.50 -11.41
N ASN A 5 53.78 56.43 -11.07
CA ASN A 5 54.50 55.16 -10.89
C ASN A 5 54.30 54.56 -9.49
N MET A 6 54.03 55.39 -8.47
CA MET A 6 53.83 54.92 -7.10
C MET A 6 52.46 54.25 -6.91
N ASP A 7 51.43 54.70 -7.64
CA ASP A 7 50.09 54.09 -7.61
C ASP A 7 50.03 52.73 -8.31
N PHE A 8 50.78 52.54 -9.39
CA PHE A 8 50.78 51.27 -10.12
C PHE A 8 51.47 50.14 -9.32
N ALA A 9 52.57 50.44 -8.64
CA ALA A 9 53.24 49.47 -7.76
C ALA A 9 52.35 49.03 -6.58
N ASN A 10 51.64 49.98 -5.96
CA ASN A 10 50.68 49.68 -4.89
C ASN A 10 49.50 48.85 -5.39
N PHE A 11 49.03 49.11 -6.62
CA PHE A 11 47.97 48.31 -7.24
C PHE A 11 48.40 46.86 -7.48
N ILE A 12 49.63 46.64 -7.98
CA ILE A 12 50.18 45.28 -8.18
C ILE A 12 50.29 44.54 -6.86
N VAL A 13 50.81 45.20 -5.80
CA VAL A 13 50.93 44.60 -4.48
C VAL A 13 49.55 44.23 -3.92
N ALA A 14 48.57 45.12 -4.02
CA ALA A 14 47.20 44.85 -3.59
C ALA A 14 46.56 43.67 -4.35
N PHE A 15 46.76 43.59 -5.67
CA PHE A 15 46.26 42.50 -6.49
C PHE A 15 46.91 41.15 -6.14
N LEU A 16 48.23 41.12 -5.93
CA LEU A 16 48.95 39.93 -5.50
C LEU A 16 48.53 39.49 -4.09
N SER A 17 48.37 40.43 -3.15
CA SER A 17 47.87 40.14 -1.80
C SER A 17 46.45 39.55 -1.85
N LEU A 18 45.57 40.08 -2.70
CA LEU A 18 44.23 39.54 -2.90
C LEU A 18 44.27 38.13 -3.51
N ALA A 19 45.09 37.91 -4.53
CA ALA A 19 45.25 36.60 -5.16
C ALA A 19 45.74 35.54 -4.16
N VAL A 20 46.73 35.89 -3.33
CA VAL A 20 47.24 35.01 -2.26
C VAL A 20 46.15 34.74 -1.22
N ALA A 21 45.39 35.77 -0.80
CA ALA A 21 44.30 35.60 0.16
C ALA A 21 43.21 34.65 -0.37
N VAL A 22 42.84 34.75 -1.65
CA VAL A 22 41.88 33.85 -2.29
C VAL A 22 42.40 32.41 -2.34
N VAL A 23 43.66 32.20 -2.71
CA VAL A 23 44.27 30.85 -2.74
C VAL A 23 44.30 30.23 -1.34
N VAL A 24 44.72 31.00 -0.33
CA VAL A 24 44.72 30.53 1.07
C VAL A 24 43.31 30.18 1.52
N PHE A 25 42.31 31.02 1.23
CA PHE A 25 40.91 30.76 1.56
C PHE A 25 40.37 29.48 0.89
N VAL A 26 40.68 29.23 -0.39
CA VAL A 26 40.25 28.02 -1.08
C VAL A 26 40.89 26.77 -0.46
N ILE A 27 42.19 26.82 -0.15
CA ILE A 27 42.90 25.70 0.47
C ILE A 27 42.36 25.42 1.87
N THR A 28 42.19 26.46 2.70
CA THR A 28 41.67 26.29 4.06
C THR A 28 40.22 25.80 4.04
N SER A 29 39.37 26.32 3.14
CA SER A 29 38.01 25.84 2.96
C SER A 29 37.94 24.38 2.49
N ALA A 30 38.87 23.94 1.65
CA ALA A 30 38.94 22.54 1.22
C ALA A 30 39.41 21.63 2.37
N GLN A 31 40.36 22.07 3.18
CA GLN A 31 40.84 21.34 4.34
C GLN A 31 39.78 21.23 5.44
N THR A 32 39.06 22.32 5.74
CA THR A 32 37.97 22.29 6.72
C THR A 32 36.85 21.38 6.26
N LYS A 33 36.46 21.44 4.99
CA LYS A 33 35.47 20.51 4.42
C LYS A 33 35.88 19.05 4.61
N ARG A 34 37.13 18.69 4.27
CA ARG A 34 37.66 17.32 4.47
C ARG A 34 37.68 16.91 5.94
N ALA A 35 38.11 17.79 6.83
CA ALA A 35 38.15 17.53 8.26
C ALA A 35 36.74 17.32 8.83
N THR A 36 35.75 18.11 8.40
CA THR A 36 34.35 17.93 8.79
C THR A 36 33.79 16.61 8.24
N GLU A 37 34.05 16.27 6.98
CA GLU A 37 33.62 14.98 6.39
C GLU A 37 34.21 13.78 7.15
N GLU A 38 35.50 13.83 7.49
CA GLU A 38 36.17 12.78 8.25
C GLU A 38 35.63 12.68 9.68
N GLN A 39 35.40 13.81 10.34
CA GLN A 39 34.80 13.84 11.68
C GLN A 39 33.38 13.25 11.65
N THR A 40 32.53 13.67 10.70
CA THR A 40 31.18 13.10 10.54
C THR A 40 31.24 11.60 10.27
N LYS A 41 32.17 11.13 9.44
CA LYS A 41 32.36 9.69 9.20
C LYS A 41 32.73 8.94 10.49
N GLN A 42 33.68 9.46 11.27
CA GLN A 42 34.09 8.85 12.54
C GLN A 42 32.95 8.83 13.57
N GLU A 43 32.18 9.91 13.64
CA GLU A 43 30.98 10.00 14.50
C GLU A 43 29.91 8.98 14.09
N ASN A 44 29.62 8.87 12.80
CA ASN A 44 28.68 7.88 12.26
C ASN A 44 29.11 6.45 12.60
N ILE A 45 30.40 6.11 12.39
CA ILE A 45 30.95 4.79 12.74
C ILE A 45 30.77 4.51 14.23
N ARG A 46 31.09 5.49 15.10
CA ARG A 46 30.95 5.35 16.55
C ARG A 46 29.48 5.17 16.97
N ALA A 47 28.58 5.94 16.37
CA ALA A 47 27.14 5.85 16.61
C ALA A 47 26.63 4.47 16.19
N THR A 48 27.00 3.98 15.00
CA THR A 48 26.67 2.63 14.52
C THR A 48 27.16 1.54 15.47
N LEU A 49 28.43 1.59 15.89
CA LEU A 49 29.00 0.59 16.79
C LEU A 49 28.24 0.53 18.13
N THR A 50 27.83 1.68 18.63
CA THR A 50 27.14 1.80 19.94
C THR A 50 25.69 1.32 19.82
N ASP A 51 24.93 1.89 18.89
CA ASP A 51 23.49 1.69 18.78
C ASP A 51 23.17 0.30 18.23
N PHE A 52 23.92 -0.18 17.24
CA PHE A 52 23.72 -1.52 16.70
C PHE A 52 24.08 -2.60 17.73
N ALA A 53 25.13 -2.40 18.52
CA ALA A 53 25.48 -3.32 19.60
C ALA A 53 24.42 -3.34 20.71
N ALA A 54 23.85 -2.18 21.05
CA ALA A 54 22.75 -2.08 22.00
C ALA A 54 21.51 -2.84 21.49
N LEU A 55 21.10 -2.58 20.24
CA LEU A 55 19.99 -3.28 19.58
C LEU A 55 20.21 -4.80 19.57
N ARG A 56 21.43 -5.26 19.27
CA ARG A 56 21.75 -6.70 19.32
C ARG A 56 21.67 -7.29 20.73
N ARG A 57 22.01 -6.52 21.76
CA ARG A 57 21.97 -6.98 23.16
C ARG A 57 20.53 -7.09 23.64
N GLU A 58 19.68 -6.13 23.30
CA GLU A 58 18.25 -6.16 23.61
C GLU A 58 17.56 -7.39 23.02
N HIS A 59 18.03 -7.85 21.85
CA HIS A 59 17.48 -8.99 21.12
C HIS A 59 18.42 -10.21 21.07
N GLU A 60 19.36 -10.34 22.02
CA GLU A 60 20.42 -11.38 21.97
C GLU A 60 19.87 -12.81 21.94
N ASN A 61 18.76 -13.04 22.64
CA ASN A 61 18.09 -14.34 22.70
C ASN A 61 17.04 -14.56 21.62
N PHE A 62 16.89 -13.65 20.66
CA PHE A 62 15.80 -13.67 19.68
C PHE A 62 15.72 -15.00 18.93
N GLU A 63 16.82 -15.48 18.33
CA GLU A 63 16.85 -16.75 17.58
C GLU A 63 16.51 -17.95 18.46
N ARG A 64 16.99 -17.96 19.70
CA ARG A 64 16.74 -19.04 20.65
C ARG A 64 15.27 -19.07 21.07
N LEU A 65 14.67 -17.91 21.35
CA LEU A 65 13.27 -17.78 21.70
C LEU A 65 12.36 -18.14 20.53
N MET A 66 12.70 -17.72 19.31
CA MET A 66 12.01 -18.09 18.08
C MET A 66 11.99 -19.60 17.84
N GLN A 67 13.09 -20.30 18.16
CA GLN A 67 13.18 -21.75 18.03
C GLN A 67 12.43 -22.49 19.15
N ALA A 68 12.48 -21.98 20.38
CA ALA A 68 11.84 -22.60 21.53
C ALA A 68 10.31 -22.39 21.56
N HIS A 69 9.83 -21.29 20.99
CA HIS A 69 8.43 -20.86 21.04
C HIS A 69 7.92 -20.43 19.65
N PRO A 70 7.83 -21.36 18.68
CA PRO A 70 7.34 -21.05 17.33
C PRO A 70 5.93 -20.45 17.33
N GLU A 71 5.09 -20.81 18.30
CA GLU A 71 3.74 -20.27 18.51
C GLU A 71 3.73 -18.78 18.88
N ARG A 72 4.83 -18.26 19.45
CA ARG A 72 4.99 -16.85 19.83
C ARG A 72 5.76 -16.03 18.79
N ARG A 73 5.98 -16.57 17.60
CA ARG A 73 6.76 -15.94 16.51
C ARG A 73 6.39 -14.48 16.29
N THR A 74 5.11 -14.17 16.13
CA THR A 74 4.61 -12.80 15.88
C THR A 74 4.92 -11.84 17.03
N GLU A 75 4.80 -12.31 18.28
CA GLU A 75 5.09 -11.51 19.48
C GLU A 75 6.58 -11.17 19.61
N LEU A 76 7.45 -12.09 19.18
CA LEU A 76 8.90 -11.94 19.24
C LEU A 76 9.44 -11.08 18.07
N ILE A 77 8.94 -11.29 16.85
CA ILE A 77 9.40 -10.54 15.66
C ILE A 77 8.99 -9.08 15.75
N LYS A 78 7.75 -8.79 16.18
CA LYS A 78 7.18 -7.43 16.15
C LYS A 78 8.06 -6.35 16.82
N PRO A 79 8.52 -6.49 18.07
CA PRO A 79 9.35 -5.47 18.70
C PRO A 79 10.71 -5.35 17.99
N TYR A 80 11.33 -6.49 17.63
CA TYR A 80 12.65 -6.48 17.03
C TYR A 80 12.68 -5.82 15.65
N ILE A 81 11.70 -6.12 14.79
CA ILE A 81 11.62 -5.49 13.46
C ILE A 81 11.28 -3.99 13.56
N ALA A 82 10.51 -3.57 14.59
CA ALA A 82 10.25 -2.16 14.84
C ALA A 82 11.51 -1.40 15.27
N ASP A 83 12.42 -2.05 16.02
CA ASP A 83 13.73 -1.48 16.35
C ASP A 83 14.63 -1.43 15.13
N LEU A 84 14.63 -2.47 14.31
CA LEU A 84 15.37 -2.50 13.05
C LEU A 84 14.88 -1.46 12.04
N GLU A 85 13.57 -1.20 11.96
CA GLU A 85 13.01 -0.14 11.13
C GLU A 85 13.52 1.23 11.56
N ARG A 86 13.50 1.52 12.87
CA ARG A 86 14.03 2.77 13.43
C ARG A 86 15.52 2.91 13.16
N PHE A 87 16.27 1.83 13.32
CA PHE A 87 17.71 1.80 13.02
C PHE A 87 17.97 2.00 11.52
N ALA A 88 17.14 1.40 10.65
CA ALA A 88 17.26 1.52 9.21
C ALA A 88 17.03 2.95 8.71
N VAL A 89 16.13 3.73 9.34
CA VAL A 89 16.00 5.18 9.07
C VAL A 89 17.35 5.89 9.23
N GLY A 90 18.11 5.56 10.27
CA GLY A 90 19.44 6.14 10.49
C GLY A 90 20.45 5.72 9.44
N CYS A 91 20.43 4.46 8.99
CA CYS A 91 21.27 3.98 7.90
C CYS A 91 20.95 4.68 6.58
N ASN A 92 19.67 4.73 6.20
CA ASN A 92 19.24 5.30 4.92
C ASN A 92 19.43 6.83 4.86
N ARG A 93 19.47 7.50 6.01
CA ARG A 93 19.79 8.94 6.13
C ARG A 93 21.29 9.23 6.30
N GLY A 94 22.14 8.20 6.32
CA GLY A 94 23.59 8.36 6.49
C GLY A 94 24.02 8.78 7.89
N ALA A 95 23.15 8.64 8.90
CA ALA A 95 23.52 8.80 10.31
C ALA A 95 24.28 7.57 10.85
N TYR A 96 24.08 6.42 10.22
CA TYR A 96 24.79 5.18 10.51
C TYR A 96 25.56 4.69 9.28
N ASP A 97 26.74 4.11 9.50
CA ASP A 97 27.59 3.56 8.47
C ASP A 97 27.17 2.12 8.14
N LEU A 98 26.62 1.92 6.93
CA LEU A 98 26.08 0.63 6.51
C LEU A 98 27.17 -0.44 6.27
N GLU A 99 28.40 -0.04 5.93
CA GLU A 99 29.52 -0.98 5.80
C GLU A 99 29.88 -1.57 7.17
N VAL A 100 29.87 -0.74 8.21
CA VAL A 100 30.07 -1.19 9.59
C VAL A 100 28.95 -2.14 10.02
N VAL A 101 27.68 -1.83 9.73
CA VAL A 101 26.55 -2.74 10.00
C VAL A 101 26.73 -4.09 9.28
N ASN A 102 27.11 -4.05 8.00
CA ASN A 102 27.35 -5.25 7.21
C ASN A 102 28.47 -6.12 7.81
N SER A 103 29.56 -5.48 8.23
CA SER A 103 30.69 -6.12 8.89
C SER A 103 30.29 -6.75 10.23
N MET A 104 29.68 -5.96 11.14
CA MET A 104 29.27 -6.40 12.47
C MET A 104 28.21 -7.50 12.47
N SER A 105 27.29 -7.49 11.50
CA SER A 105 26.20 -8.46 11.44
C SER A 105 26.65 -9.83 10.93
N GLY A 106 27.77 -9.95 10.21
CA GLY A 106 28.23 -11.24 9.66
C GLY A 106 27.18 -11.95 8.78
N GLY A 107 26.28 -11.19 8.17
CA GLY A 107 25.18 -11.69 7.33
C GLY A 107 23.97 -12.19 8.11
N MET A 108 23.96 -12.06 9.43
CA MET A 108 22.84 -12.40 10.30
C MET A 108 21.55 -11.71 9.85
N LEU A 109 21.58 -10.39 9.61
CA LEU A 109 20.40 -9.62 9.21
C LEU A 109 19.81 -10.11 7.88
N VAL A 110 20.66 -10.39 6.90
CA VAL A 110 20.23 -10.95 5.60
C VAL A 110 19.61 -12.35 5.76
N ARG A 111 20.17 -13.19 6.64
CA ARG A 111 19.59 -14.51 6.94
C ARG A 111 18.24 -14.40 7.66
N GLN A 112 18.13 -13.50 8.63
CA GLN A 112 16.89 -13.22 9.38
C GLN A 112 15.78 -12.69 8.47
N TYR A 113 16.14 -11.78 7.56
CA TYR A 113 15.26 -11.28 6.52
C TYR A 113 14.63 -12.42 5.73
N ARG A 114 15.47 -13.25 5.09
CA ARG A 114 15.02 -14.35 4.21
C ARG A 114 14.25 -15.44 4.94
N ARG A 115 14.60 -15.74 6.20
CA ARG A 115 14.01 -16.85 6.95
C ARG A 115 12.71 -16.47 7.65
N SER A 116 12.56 -15.23 8.11
CA SER A 116 11.49 -14.93 9.06
C SER A 116 10.85 -13.56 8.91
N PHE A 117 11.62 -12.51 8.61
CA PHE A 117 11.04 -11.16 8.56
C PHE A 117 10.32 -10.87 7.27
N ARG A 118 10.74 -11.46 6.14
CA ARG A 118 10.04 -11.30 4.85
C ARG A 118 8.56 -11.69 4.98
N ASP A 119 8.28 -12.91 5.42
CA ASP A 119 6.90 -13.40 5.60
C ASP A 119 6.12 -12.54 6.60
N TYR A 120 6.75 -12.19 7.72
CA TYR A 120 6.11 -11.37 8.74
C TYR A 120 5.71 -10.00 8.20
N VAL A 121 6.58 -9.32 7.44
CA VAL A 121 6.24 -8.03 6.83
C VAL A 121 5.12 -8.19 5.80
N THR A 122 5.15 -9.24 4.98
CA THR A 122 4.07 -9.57 4.04
C THR A 122 2.72 -9.71 4.76
N GLU A 123 2.68 -10.54 5.80
CA GLU A 123 1.48 -10.76 6.63
C GLU A 123 1.00 -9.47 7.29
N ARG A 124 1.91 -8.65 7.82
CA ARG A 124 1.57 -7.37 8.45
C ARG A 124 1.03 -6.36 7.43
N ARG A 125 1.57 -6.34 6.22
CA ARG A 125 1.04 -5.50 5.13
C ARG A 125 -0.38 -5.92 4.77
N ARG A 126 -0.64 -7.23 4.64
CA ARG A 126 -2.00 -7.79 4.42
C ARG A 126 -2.97 -7.37 5.52
N ALA A 127 -2.57 -7.51 6.78
CA ALA A 127 -3.43 -7.25 7.93
C ALA A 127 -3.66 -5.75 8.26
N THR A 128 -2.87 -4.84 7.69
CA THR A 128 -3.00 -3.39 7.98
C THR A 128 -4.32 -2.87 7.41
N LYS A 129 -5.08 -2.06 8.16
CA LYS A 129 -6.37 -1.49 7.69
C LYS A 129 -6.16 -0.32 6.71
N LEU A 130 -7.15 -0.06 5.84
CA LEU A 130 -7.09 1.01 4.82
C LEU A 130 -6.90 2.41 5.44
N ASN A 131 -7.49 2.64 6.62
CA ASN A 131 -7.43 3.91 7.33
C ASN A 131 -6.23 4.00 8.29
N SER A 132 -5.20 3.16 8.10
CA SER A 132 -3.95 3.28 8.85
C SER A 132 -3.27 4.60 8.49
N ALA A 133 -2.74 5.29 9.51
CA ALA A 133 -1.96 6.52 9.32
C ALA A 133 -0.71 6.30 8.44
N VAL A 134 -0.21 5.06 8.38
CA VAL A 134 0.91 4.66 7.52
C VAL A 134 0.36 3.84 6.35
N PRO A 135 0.57 4.27 5.09
CA PRO A 135 0.25 3.48 3.91
C PRO A 135 0.94 2.11 3.99
N ARG A 136 0.24 1.05 3.59
CA ARG A 136 0.74 -0.34 3.72
C ARG A 136 2.09 -0.57 3.05
N GLN A 137 2.25 -0.03 1.85
CA GLN A 137 3.50 -0.11 1.07
C GLN A 137 4.68 0.56 1.79
N ASN A 138 4.40 1.46 2.75
CA ASN A 138 5.42 2.14 3.54
C ASN A 138 5.71 1.41 4.86
N LEU A 139 4.96 0.35 5.21
CA LEU A 139 5.21 -0.40 6.43
C LEU A 139 6.54 -1.15 6.29
N TYR A 140 7.52 -0.83 7.14
CA TYR A 140 8.86 -1.40 7.14
C TYR A 140 9.70 -1.10 5.88
N ILE A 141 9.42 0.00 5.19
CA ILE A 141 10.12 0.34 3.94
C ILE A 141 11.59 0.72 4.17
N GLU A 142 11.90 1.31 5.33
CA GLU A 142 13.28 1.72 5.64
C GLU A 142 14.13 0.47 5.90
N TYR A 143 13.60 -0.49 6.65
CA TYR A 143 14.19 -1.80 6.88
C TYR A 143 14.42 -2.55 5.56
N GLU A 144 13.44 -2.57 4.65
CA GLU A 144 13.61 -3.19 3.32
C GLU A 144 14.70 -2.52 2.49
N THR A 145 14.72 -1.19 2.48
CA THR A 145 15.74 -0.42 1.77
C THR A 145 17.13 -0.76 2.30
N MET A 146 17.30 -0.82 3.62
CA MET A 146 18.54 -1.24 4.25
C MET A 146 18.91 -2.69 3.88
N MET A 147 17.94 -3.63 3.89
CA MET A 147 18.20 -5.03 3.52
C MET A 147 18.62 -5.20 2.06
N LYS A 148 18.02 -4.44 1.14
CA LYS A 148 18.39 -4.45 -0.28
C LYS A 148 19.87 -4.07 -0.46
N GLU A 149 20.31 -3.01 0.20
CA GLU A 149 21.71 -2.57 0.16
C GLU A 149 22.65 -3.61 0.81
N LEU A 150 22.29 -4.19 1.96
CA LEU A 150 23.10 -5.25 2.59
C LEU A 150 23.21 -6.51 1.71
N CYS A 151 22.14 -6.89 1.00
CA CYS A 151 22.17 -7.98 0.02
C CYS A 151 23.13 -7.65 -1.13
N ALA A 152 23.06 -6.43 -1.67
CA ALA A 152 23.94 -5.96 -2.75
C ALA A 152 25.41 -5.99 -2.33
N MET A 153 25.75 -5.47 -1.14
CA MET A 153 27.11 -5.51 -0.59
C MET A 153 27.67 -6.93 -0.42
N ARG A 154 26.79 -7.94 -0.31
CA ARG A 154 27.17 -9.35 -0.14
C ARG A 154 27.12 -10.15 -1.44
N GLY A 155 26.72 -9.56 -2.55
CA GLY A 155 26.50 -10.28 -3.82
C GLY A 155 25.39 -11.33 -3.71
N VAL A 156 24.43 -11.14 -2.81
CA VAL A 156 23.27 -12.03 -2.64
C VAL A 156 22.09 -11.45 -3.39
N ALA A 157 21.34 -12.29 -4.11
CA ALA A 157 20.13 -11.86 -4.82
C ALA A 157 19.12 -11.24 -3.85
N TRP A 158 18.60 -10.07 -4.23
CA TRP A 158 17.51 -9.42 -3.51
C TRP A 158 16.18 -10.09 -3.85
N GLU A 159 15.48 -10.56 -2.82
CA GLU A 159 14.11 -11.05 -2.92
C GLU A 159 13.19 -10.01 -2.30
N PRO A 160 12.52 -9.16 -3.10
CA PRO A 160 11.60 -8.18 -2.56
C PRO A 160 10.46 -8.86 -1.81
N ILE A 161 9.93 -8.17 -0.80
CA ILE A 161 8.61 -8.50 -0.27
C ILE A 161 7.63 -8.23 -1.41
N GLU A 162 6.90 -9.26 -1.83
CA GLU A 162 5.92 -9.12 -2.90
C GLU A 162 4.92 -8.06 -2.49
N MET A 163 4.91 -6.96 -3.26
CA MET A 163 3.87 -5.98 -3.13
C MET A 163 2.63 -6.58 -3.75
N ILE A 164 1.69 -6.94 -2.89
CA ILE A 164 0.33 -7.25 -3.31
C ILE A 164 -0.18 -5.99 -4.01
N SER A 165 -0.55 -6.12 -5.28
CA SER A 165 -1.04 -4.99 -6.05
C SER A 165 -2.33 -4.44 -5.39
N GLU A 166 -2.68 -3.18 -5.64
CA GLU A 166 -3.94 -2.62 -5.10
C GLU A 166 -5.13 -3.46 -5.55
N GLU A 167 -5.07 -4.00 -6.77
CA GLU A 167 -6.05 -4.89 -7.37
C GLU A 167 -6.18 -6.19 -6.60
N GLN A 168 -5.08 -6.91 -6.40
CA GLN A 168 -5.09 -8.17 -5.66
C GLN A 168 -5.58 -7.96 -4.23
N TRP A 169 -5.12 -6.90 -3.54
CA TRP A 169 -5.55 -6.63 -2.18
C TRP A 169 -7.04 -6.25 -2.11
N THR A 170 -7.53 -5.46 -3.07
CA THR A 170 -8.94 -5.08 -3.11
C THR A 170 -9.80 -6.33 -3.32
N LEU A 171 -9.38 -7.24 -4.19
CA LEU A 171 -10.07 -8.51 -4.40
C LEU A 171 -10.05 -9.37 -3.13
N GLU A 172 -8.89 -9.61 -2.51
CA GLU A 172 -8.75 -10.35 -1.25
C GLU A 172 -9.69 -9.79 -0.18
N ARG A 173 -9.75 -8.48 -0.06
CA ARG A 173 -10.64 -7.82 0.90
C ARG A 173 -12.12 -8.10 0.61
N MET A 174 -12.55 -8.06 -0.65
CA MET A 174 -13.94 -8.34 -1.00
C MET A 174 -14.27 -9.83 -0.75
N LEU A 175 -13.32 -10.73 -1.02
CA LEU A 175 -13.45 -12.17 -0.76
C LEU A 175 -13.49 -12.52 0.74
N ASP A 176 -12.84 -11.72 1.59
CA ASP A 176 -12.88 -11.86 3.06
C ASP A 176 -14.22 -11.39 3.67
N MET A 177 -15.09 -10.71 2.92
CA MET A 177 -16.38 -10.27 3.44
C MET A 177 -17.38 -11.43 3.48
N PRO A 178 -18.19 -11.56 4.56
CA PRO A 178 -19.17 -12.64 4.68
C PRO A 178 -20.07 -12.74 3.44
N ILE A 179 -20.12 -13.90 2.80
CA ILE A 179 -20.96 -14.15 1.61
C ILE A 179 -22.46 -14.16 1.93
N SER A 180 -22.78 -14.36 3.21
CA SER A 180 -24.14 -14.41 3.76
C SER A 180 -24.82 -13.05 3.89
N SER A 181 -24.11 -11.93 3.63
CA SER A 181 -24.66 -10.58 3.67
C SER A 181 -23.90 -9.62 2.74
N SER A 182 -24.63 -8.65 2.18
CA SER A 182 -24.08 -7.52 1.43
C SER A 182 -23.62 -6.35 2.33
N ASP A 183 -23.95 -6.36 3.63
CA ASP A 183 -23.73 -5.25 4.58
C ASP A 183 -22.27 -4.80 4.67
N SER A 184 -21.34 -5.74 4.58
CA SER A 184 -19.90 -5.45 4.66
C SER A 184 -19.41 -4.66 3.44
N VAL A 185 -19.97 -4.95 2.26
CA VAL A 185 -19.68 -4.22 1.03
C VAL A 185 -20.31 -2.84 1.09
N PHE A 186 -21.59 -2.74 1.45
CA PHE A 186 -22.27 -1.45 1.64
C PHE A 186 -21.54 -0.56 2.65
N SER A 187 -21.14 -1.12 3.79
CA SER A 187 -20.39 -0.41 4.82
C SER A 187 -19.03 0.09 4.33
N LEU A 188 -18.40 -0.65 3.41
CA LEU A 188 -17.20 -0.16 2.74
C LEU A 188 -17.51 1.04 1.83
N PHE A 189 -18.46 0.91 0.91
CA PHE A 189 -18.80 1.98 -0.03
C PHE A 189 -19.36 3.24 0.65
N ARG A 190 -20.05 3.09 1.78
CA ARG A 190 -20.52 4.19 2.64
C ARG A 190 -19.41 5.11 3.12
N THR A 191 -18.17 4.63 3.15
CA THR A 191 -17.01 5.47 3.53
C THR A 191 -16.61 6.49 2.46
N LEU A 192 -17.16 6.40 1.25
CA LEU A 192 -16.86 7.33 0.17
C LEU A 192 -17.55 8.69 0.39
N PRO A 193 -16.86 9.82 0.19
CA PRO A 193 -17.46 11.14 0.32
C PRO A 193 -18.66 11.32 -0.61
N GLY A 194 -19.79 11.76 -0.06
CA GLY A 194 -21.01 12.00 -0.84
C GLY A 194 -21.82 10.75 -1.17
N ALA A 195 -21.51 9.59 -0.55
CA ALA A 195 -22.33 8.40 -0.69
C ALA A 195 -23.77 8.65 -0.19
N ILE A 196 -24.75 8.33 -1.03
CA ILE A 196 -26.19 8.36 -0.76
C ILE A 196 -26.65 6.91 -0.70
N GLU A 197 -27.28 6.50 0.38
CA GLU A 197 -27.68 5.11 0.61
C GLU A 197 -29.09 5.04 1.16
N ALA A 198 -29.87 4.07 0.69
CA ALA A 198 -31.18 3.78 1.25
C ALA A 198 -31.41 2.27 1.36
N HIS A 199 -32.13 1.89 2.40
CA HIS A 199 -32.54 0.52 2.70
C HIS A 199 -34.05 0.45 2.93
N GLY A 200 -34.69 -0.54 2.32
CA GLY A 200 -36.08 -0.91 2.51
C GLY A 200 -36.19 -2.26 3.22
N GLU A 201 -37.20 -3.05 2.85
CA GLU A 201 -37.40 -4.39 3.40
C GLU A 201 -36.56 -5.44 2.65
N GLY A 202 -35.92 -6.35 3.39
CA GLY A 202 -35.11 -7.43 2.82
C GLY A 202 -33.95 -6.90 1.98
N LYS A 203 -33.92 -7.26 0.69
CA LYS A 203 -32.87 -6.90 -0.27
C LYS A 203 -33.10 -5.59 -1.03
N GLN A 204 -33.93 -4.72 -0.47
CA GLN A 204 -34.18 -3.39 -1.01
C GLN A 204 -33.06 -2.43 -0.60
N GLY A 205 -31.84 -2.63 -1.09
CA GLY A 205 -30.68 -1.79 -0.78
C GLY A 205 -30.09 -1.16 -2.04
N TYR A 206 -29.69 0.11 -1.95
CA TYR A 206 -28.81 0.72 -2.95
C TYR A 206 -27.88 1.76 -2.30
N LEU A 207 -26.72 1.97 -2.93
CA LEU A 207 -25.79 3.04 -2.59
C LEU A 207 -25.29 3.69 -3.87
N TYR A 208 -25.39 5.01 -3.94
CA TYR A 208 -24.95 5.84 -5.04
C TYR A 208 -23.85 6.81 -4.60
N VAL A 209 -22.81 6.97 -5.41
CA VAL A 209 -21.78 8.01 -5.23
C VAL A 209 -21.76 8.90 -6.47
N PRO A 210 -22.12 10.19 -6.35
CA PRO A 210 -22.11 11.12 -7.47
C PRO A 210 -20.70 11.30 -8.05
N GLY A 211 -20.57 11.15 -9.36
CA GLY A 211 -19.33 11.42 -10.08
C GLY A 211 -19.04 12.91 -10.21
N THR A 212 -17.76 13.26 -10.29
CA THR A 212 -17.29 14.65 -10.37
C THR A 212 -17.06 15.13 -11.80
N ARG A 213 -16.97 14.21 -12.77
CA ARG A 213 -16.76 14.55 -14.18
C ARG A 213 -18.06 14.99 -14.85
N LYS A 214 -17.91 15.82 -15.88
CA LYS A 214 -19.04 16.27 -16.73
C LYS A 214 -19.52 15.15 -17.66
N ASP A 215 -18.60 14.32 -18.15
CA ASP A 215 -18.83 13.21 -19.07
C ASP A 215 -18.91 11.86 -18.34
N ARG A 216 -19.41 11.87 -17.10
CA ARG A 216 -19.47 10.68 -16.27
C ARG A 216 -20.43 9.62 -16.83
N CYS A 217 -20.01 8.36 -16.76
CA CYS A 217 -20.89 7.20 -16.81
C CYS A 217 -21.22 6.74 -15.38
N VAL A 218 -22.15 5.79 -15.26
CA VAL A 218 -22.41 5.08 -14.00
C VAL A 218 -21.72 3.72 -14.07
N LEU A 219 -20.87 3.43 -13.09
CA LEU A 219 -20.29 2.11 -12.89
C LEU A 219 -21.16 1.38 -11.87
N VAL A 220 -21.65 0.19 -12.23
CA VAL A 220 -22.64 -0.56 -11.45
C VAL A 220 -22.04 -1.90 -11.01
N ALA A 221 -22.29 -2.31 -9.77
CA ALA A 221 -22.07 -3.68 -9.31
C ALA A 221 -23.18 -4.06 -8.31
N HIS A 222 -23.37 -5.36 -8.07
CA HIS A 222 -24.22 -5.84 -6.98
C HIS A 222 -23.38 -6.45 -5.86
N ALA A 223 -23.89 -6.33 -4.63
CA ALA A 223 -23.17 -6.68 -3.41
C ALA A 223 -23.63 -7.99 -2.77
N ASP A 224 -24.85 -8.43 -3.06
CA ASP A 224 -25.35 -9.74 -2.65
C ASP A 224 -24.63 -10.85 -3.40
N THR A 225 -24.65 -12.03 -2.79
CA THR A 225 -24.22 -13.27 -3.43
C THR A 225 -25.38 -14.25 -3.38
N VAL A 226 -25.38 -15.28 -4.22
CA VAL A 226 -26.38 -16.36 -4.14
C VAL A 226 -26.43 -17.06 -2.77
N PHE A 227 -25.44 -16.90 -1.90
CA PHE A 227 -25.37 -17.50 -0.56
C PHE A 227 -25.92 -16.60 0.56
N ASP A 228 -26.57 -15.49 0.21
CA ASP A 228 -27.12 -14.57 1.20
C ASP A 228 -28.23 -15.21 2.05
N VAL A 229 -28.26 -14.91 3.35
CA VAL A 229 -29.27 -15.50 4.27
C VAL A 229 -30.69 -15.04 3.95
N ALA A 230 -30.83 -13.89 3.27
CA ALA A 230 -32.14 -13.43 2.79
C ALA A 230 -32.76 -14.37 1.75
N TYR A 231 -31.99 -15.35 1.25
CA TYR A 231 -32.36 -16.29 0.20
C TYR A 231 -32.67 -17.68 0.73
N ASP A 232 -33.18 -17.76 1.96
CA ASP A 232 -33.49 -19.00 2.70
C ASP A 232 -32.26 -19.92 2.90
N HIS A 233 -31.06 -19.31 2.94
CA HIS A 233 -29.83 -19.99 3.31
C HIS A 233 -29.53 -19.79 4.80
N GLU A 234 -29.07 -20.86 5.45
CA GLU A 234 -28.43 -20.75 6.77
C GLU A 234 -27.16 -19.89 6.63
N PRO A 235 -26.74 -19.15 7.68
CA PRO A 235 -25.46 -18.47 7.67
C PRO A 235 -24.33 -19.49 7.48
N ILE A 236 -23.67 -19.44 6.32
CA ILE A 236 -22.51 -20.29 6.02
C ILE A 236 -21.24 -19.48 6.19
N GLU A 237 -20.35 -19.96 7.06
CA GLU A 237 -18.99 -19.43 7.14
C GLU A 237 -18.16 -19.92 5.95
N GLN A 238 -17.47 -18.98 5.32
CA GLN A 238 -16.55 -19.23 4.23
C GLN A 238 -15.32 -18.35 4.42
N THR A 239 -14.15 -18.90 4.12
CA THR A 239 -12.89 -18.15 4.06
C THR A 239 -12.23 -18.42 2.71
N ALA A 240 -11.83 -17.36 2.01
CA ALA A 240 -11.07 -17.50 0.79
C ALA A 240 -9.58 -17.71 1.12
N VAL A 241 -8.96 -18.70 0.51
CA VAL A 241 -7.52 -18.99 0.62
C VAL A 241 -6.89 -18.95 -0.77
N PHE A 242 -5.66 -18.46 -0.85
CA PHE A 242 -4.90 -18.37 -2.10
C PHE A 242 -3.80 -19.42 -2.13
N GLU A 243 -3.95 -20.43 -2.98
CA GLU A 243 -2.97 -21.51 -3.16
C GLU A 243 -2.78 -21.78 -4.65
N ASP A 244 -1.54 -22.06 -5.07
CA ASP A 244 -1.18 -22.37 -6.45
C ASP A 244 -1.72 -21.38 -7.51
N GLY A 245 -1.81 -20.10 -7.15
CA GLY A 245 -2.27 -19.03 -8.04
C GLY A 245 -3.79 -18.88 -8.13
N VAL A 246 -4.57 -19.59 -7.30
CA VAL A 246 -6.04 -19.61 -7.36
C VAL A 246 -6.64 -19.35 -5.98
N TYR A 247 -7.67 -18.51 -5.93
CA TYR A 247 -8.52 -18.38 -4.74
C TYR A 247 -9.56 -19.50 -4.70
N HIS A 248 -9.65 -20.19 -3.56
CA HIS A 248 -10.69 -21.19 -3.31
C HIS A 248 -11.24 -21.06 -1.89
N GLY A 249 -12.41 -21.64 -1.65
CA GLY A 249 -13.06 -21.61 -0.34
C GLY A 249 -12.60 -22.76 0.56
N THR A 250 -12.50 -22.51 1.86
CA THR A 250 -12.23 -23.55 2.87
C THR A 250 -13.44 -24.44 3.14
N ASN A 251 -14.64 -23.96 2.85
CA ASN A 251 -15.89 -24.69 3.06
C ASN A 251 -16.43 -25.25 1.73
N PRO A 252 -16.50 -26.59 1.55
CA PRO A 252 -16.97 -27.20 0.31
C PRO A 252 -18.49 -27.09 0.09
N ALA A 253 -19.26 -26.64 1.10
CA ALA A 253 -20.71 -26.50 0.99
C ALA A 253 -21.16 -25.21 0.27
N CYS A 254 -20.24 -24.27 0.00
CA CYS A 254 -20.55 -23.00 -0.67
C CYS A 254 -19.37 -22.54 -1.54
N SER A 255 -19.61 -21.54 -2.39
CA SER A 255 -18.54 -20.84 -3.12
C SER A 255 -18.01 -19.67 -2.28
N ILE A 256 -17.06 -18.90 -2.83
CA ILE A 256 -16.51 -17.69 -2.19
C ILE A 256 -17.16 -16.38 -2.70
N GLY A 257 -18.23 -16.48 -3.51
CA GLY A 257 -18.86 -15.31 -4.13
C GLY A 257 -17.92 -14.56 -5.09
N ALA A 258 -16.95 -15.24 -5.69
CA ALA A 258 -15.87 -14.60 -6.45
C ALA A 258 -16.36 -13.72 -7.60
N ASP A 259 -17.52 -14.04 -8.17
CA ASP A 259 -18.15 -13.32 -9.27
C ASP A 259 -18.53 -11.90 -8.83
N ASP A 260 -19.50 -11.81 -7.92
CA ASP A 260 -20.04 -10.59 -7.31
C ASP A 260 -18.93 -9.75 -6.64
N ARG A 261 -18.03 -10.43 -5.91
CA ARG A 261 -16.91 -9.78 -5.22
C ARG A 261 -15.90 -9.18 -6.20
N ALA A 262 -15.67 -9.78 -7.36
CA ALA A 262 -14.81 -9.20 -8.38
C ALA A 262 -15.44 -7.93 -8.97
N GLY A 263 -16.75 -7.94 -9.24
CA GLY A 263 -17.50 -6.76 -9.68
C GLY A 263 -17.37 -5.59 -8.70
N CYS A 264 -17.61 -5.86 -7.42
CA CYS A 264 -17.41 -4.89 -6.33
C CYS A 264 -15.96 -4.41 -6.22
N ALA A 265 -14.97 -5.30 -6.37
CA ALA A 265 -13.56 -4.94 -6.30
C ALA A 265 -13.17 -4.00 -7.45
N MET A 266 -13.61 -4.27 -8.68
CA MET A 266 -13.39 -3.40 -9.83
C MET A 266 -14.06 -2.04 -9.63
N LEU A 267 -15.30 -2.01 -9.14
CA LEU A 267 -16.01 -0.78 -8.82
C LEU A 267 -15.25 0.06 -7.78
N TRP A 268 -14.72 -0.60 -6.74
CA TRP A 268 -13.91 0.05 -5.72
C TRP A 268 -12.60 0.61 -6.28
N LEU A 269 -11.87 -0.13 -7.12
CA LEU A 269 -10.63 0.35 -7.75
C LEU A 269 -10.88 1.60 -8.61
N LEU A 270 -12.04 1.69 -9.25
CA LEU A 270 -12.44 2.80 -10.12
C LEU A 270 -13.07 3.99 -9.37
N ARG A 271 -13.17 3.95 -8.03
CA ARG A 271 -13.82 4.98 -7.20
C ARG A 271 -13.30 6.41 -7.43
N ASN A 272 -12.03 6.56 -7.83
CA ASN A 272 -11.39 7.85 -8.06
C ASN A 272 -11.36 8.28 -9.54
N SER A 273 -12.02 7.53 -10.43
CA SER A 273 -12.07 7.84 -11.87
C SER A 273 -12.87 9.09 -12.22
N GLY A 274 -13.66 9.60 -11.26
CA GLY A 274 -14.59 10.70 -11.43
C GLY A 274 -15.93 10.31 -12.06
N HIS A 275 -16.13 9.01 -12.33
CA HIS A 275 -17.43 8.43 -12.70
C HIS A 275 -18.32 8.24 -11.47
N SER A 276 -19.63 8.13 -11.70
CA SER A 276 -20.56 7.79 -10.63
C SER A 276 -20.52 6.31 -10.33
N LEU A 277 -20.76 5.94 -9.08
CA LEU A 277 -20.80 4.55 -8.65
C LEU A 277 -22.23 4.22 -8.20
N LEU A 278 -22.71 3.03 -8.57
CA LEU A 278 -23.97 2.49 -8.09
C LEU A 278 -23.74 1.06 -7.60
N LEU A 279 -23.98 0.83 -6.32
CA LEU A 279 -23.98 -0.48 -5.70
C LEU A 279 -25.42 -0.88 -5.41
N LEU A 280 -25.82 -2.07 -5.86
CA LEU A 280 -27.17 -2.60 -5.68
C LEU A 280 -27.14 -3.84 -4.77
N ASP A 281 -28.27 -4.11 -4.14
CA ASP A 281 -28.55 -5.36 -3.43
C ASP A 281 -29.69 -6.10 -4.14
N GLY A 282 -29.77 -7.42 -3.95
CA GLY A 282 -30.90 -8.19 -4.47
C GLY A 282 -30.89 -8.44 -5.97
N GLU A 283 -29.72 -8.44 -6.62
CA GLU A 283 -29.62 -8.73 -8.05
C GLU A 283 -30.05 -10.17 -8.34
N GLU A 284 -29.53 -11.11 -7.54
CA GLU A 284 -29.69 -12.57 -7.69
C GLU A 284 -31.15 -13.03 -7.61
N HIS A 285 -32.02 -12.22 -7.00
CA HIS A 285 -33.45 -12.47 -6.85
C HIS A 285 -34.33 -11.44 -7.54
N GLY A 286 -33.92 -11.01 -8.73
CA GLY A 286 -34.78 -10.22 -9.62
C GLY A 286 -34.64 -8.73 -9.42
N GLN A 287 -33.40 -8.26 -9.25
CA GLN A 287 -33.04 -6.84 -9.34
C GLN A 287 -33.76 -5.96 -8.29
N VAL A 288 -33.98 -6.50 -7.09
CA VAL A 288 -34.81 -5.89 -6.03
C VAL A 288 -34.34 -4.49 -5.66
N GLY A 289 -33.04 -4.28 -5.45
CA GLY A 289 -32.46 -2.98 -5.13
C GLY A 289 -32.68 -1.94 -6.24
N SER A 290 -32.61 -2.35 -7.51
CA SER A 290 -32.83 -1.42 -8.64
C SER A 290 -34.29 -0.95 -8.73
N HIS A 291 -35.23 -1.86 -8.49
CA HIS A 291 -36.66 -1.54 -8.44
C HIS A 291 -36.99 -0.67 -7.23
N PHE A 292 -36.34 -0.92 -6.10
CA PHE A 292 -36.47 -0.08 -4.92
C PHE A 292 -35.97 1.34 -5.20
N LEU A 293 -34.76 1.51 -5.73
CA LEU A 293 -34.21 2.82 -6.11
C LEU A 293 -35.19 3.63 -6.97
N LYS A 294 -35.69 3.02 -8.06
CA LYS A 294 -36.65 3.68 -8.96
C LYS A 294 -37.92 4.15 -8.25
N LYS A 295 -38.37 3.42 -7.23
CA LYS A 295 -39.61 3.70 -6.49
C LYS A 295 -39.40 4.70 -5.36
N SER A 296 -38.31 4.55 -4.61
CA SER A 296 -38.07 5.29 -3.37
C SER A 296 -37.38 6.63 -3.59
N ASP A 297 -36.58 6.76 -4.65
CA ASP A 297 -35.85 8.00 -4.97
C ASP A 297 -35.91 8.32 -6.48
N PRO A 298 -37.05 8.84 -6.97
CA PRO A 298 -37.23 9.12 -8.39
C PRO A 298 -36.31 10.24 -8.89
N GLU A 299 -35.95 11.21 -8.05
CA GLU A 299 -35.03 12.30 -8.43
C GLU A 299 -33.61 11.77 -8.62
N LEU A 300 -33.13 10.91 -7.72
CA LEU A 300 -31.85 10.24 -7.88
C LEU A 300 -31.85 9.30 -9.10
N PHE A 301 -32.95 8.60 -9.33
CA PHE A 301 -33.11 7.75 -10.51
C PHE A 301 -33.04 8.59 -11.81
N GLU A 302 -33.64 9.77 -11.86
CA GLU A 302 -33.50 10.72 -12.98
C GLU A 302 -32.06 11.20 -13.15
N GLU A 303 -31.35 11.51 -12.06
CA GLU A 303 -29.94 11.91 -12.09
C GLU A 303 -29.05 10.80 -12.65
N ILE A 304 -29.26 9.56 -12.21
CA ILE A 304 -28.58 8.36 -12.72
C ILE A 304 -28.85 8.19 -14.22
N ASN A 305 -30.09 8.37 -14.68
CA ASN A 305 -30.45 8.28 -16.10
C ASN A 305 -29.95 9.47 -16.95
N ALA A 306 -29.49 10.56 -16.35
CA ALA A 306 -28.88 11.68 -17.08
C ALA A 306 -27.42 11.39 -17.53
N HIS A 307 -26.84 10.27 -17.11
CA HIS A 307 -25.50 9.84 -17.51
C HIS A 307 -25.46 9.35 -18.96
N THR A 308 -24.27 9.38 -19.58
CA THR A 308 -24.12 9.00 -21.00
C THR A 308 -24.42 7.52 -21.25
N PHE A 309 -23.98 6.65 -20.34
CA PHE A 309 -24.24 5.20 -20.33
C PHE A 309 -23.92 4.64 -18.95
N MET A 310 -24.26 3.37 -18.73
CA MET A 310 -23.93 2.61 -17.53
C MET A 310 -23.09 1.37 -17.89
N VAL A 311 -22.18 0.99 -17.01
CA VAL A 311 -21.35 -0.22 -17.15
C VAL A 311 -21.57 -1.08 -15.91
N GLN A 312 -22.20 -2.23 -16.09
CA GLN A 312 -22.32 -3.23 -15.03
C GLN A 312 -21.07 -4.11 -15.00
N LEU A 313 -20.49 -4.24 -13.81
CA LEU A 313 -19.31 -5.03 -13.50
C LEU A 313 -19.80 -6.30 -12.79
N ASP A 314 -20.07 -7.32 -13.60
CA ASP A 314 -20.61 -8.61 -13.19
C ASP A 314 -20.05 -9.66 -14.17
N ARG A 315 -19.59 -10.81 -13.67
CA ARG A 315 -18.78 -11.76 -14.43
C ARG A 315 -19.56 -13.04 -14.73
N GLN A 316 -20.38 -12.96 -15.77
CA GLN A 316 -20.91 -14.14 -16.45
C GLN A 316 -19.79 -15.04 -17.05
N ASN A 317 -19.62 -16.27 -16.51
CA ASN A 317 -18.82 -17.43 -17.02
C ASN A 317 -17.35 -17.60 -16.56
N SER A 318 -16.77 -18.80 -16.78
CA SER A 318 -15.63 -19.33 -16.01
C SER A 318 -14.18 -19.08 -16.51
N SER A 319 -13.88 -18.70 -17.76
CA SER A 319 -12.46 -18.63 -18.17
C SER A 319 -11.98 -17.60 -19.21
N ASP A 320 -12.83 -16.98 -20.04
CA ASP A 320 -12.37 -16.09 -21.12
C ASP A 320 -13.31 -14.89 -21.26
N TYR A 321 -12.90 -13.67 -20.90
CA TYR A 321 -13.83 -12.54 -20.99
C TYR A 321 -13.88 -11.94 -22.42
N LYS A 322 -15.10 -11.86 -22.96
CA LYS A 322 -15.61 -10.74 -23.78
C LYS A 322 -17.12 -10.69 -23.58
N THR A 323 -17.64 -9.60 -23.01
CA THR A 323 -19.09 -9.38 -22.86
C THR A 323 -19.57 -8.26 -23.76
N TYR A 324 -20.56 -8.59 -24.58
CA TYR A 324 -21.36 -7.64 -25.36
C TYR A 324 -22.74 -8.26 -25.59
N GLN A 325 -23.81 -7.50 -25.37
CA GLN A 325 -24.79 -7.29 -26.43
C GLN A 325 -25.31 -5.86 -26.30
N LEU A 326 -24.70 -4.96 -27.08
CA LEU A 326 -25.24 -3.63 -27.34
C LEU A 326 -26.01 -3.73 -28.67
N PRO A 327 -27.23 -3.18 -28.76
CA PRO A 327 -27.28 -1.73 -28.85
C PRO A 327 -28.21 -1.14 -27.80
N VAL A 328 -27.60 -0.53 -26.78
CA VAL A 328 -28.20 0.60 -26.09
C VAL A 328 -27.88 1.77 -27.02
N PRO A 329 -28.42 1.73 -28.26
CA PRO A 329 -29.71 2.32 -28.56
C PRO A 329 -30.57 1.71 -29.72
N ARG A 330 -31.79 2.20 -30.04
CA ARG A 330 -31.80 2.96 -31.32
C ARG A 330 -31.37 4.39 -31.04
N ALA A 331 -31.79 4.90 -29.86
CA ALA A 331 -31.08 5.85 -28.97
C ALA A 331 -31.06 5.50 -27.42
N PHE A 332 -31.42 4.28 -26.91
CA PHE A 332 -30.99 3.60 -25.64
C PHE A 332 -32.13 2.77 -24.90
N VAL A 333 -32.85 1.83 -25.57
CA VAL A 333 -33.90 0.96 -24.95
C VAL A 333 -33.48 -0.50 -24.91
#